data_AF-Q5BYU4-F1
#
_entry.id   AF-Q5BYU4-F1
#
_cell.length_a   1.000
_cell.length_b   1.000
_cell.length_c   1.000
_cell.angle_alpha   90.00
_cell.angle_beta   90.00
_cell.angle_gamma   90.00
#
_symmetry.space_group_name_H-M   'P 1'
#
loop_
_entity.id
_entity.type
_entity.pdbx_description
1 polymer ?
#
loop_
_entity_poly.entity_id
_entity_poly.type
_entity_poly.pdbx_seq_one_letter_code
_entity_poly.pdbx_strand_id
1 'polypeptide(L)'
;MAINPGETRKQQMFIWNNMFFSLGFDVKDHYKHFGGEFAAYAATSSDLCGVRAYSMLDQAGLYTLGTAIVDYRGYRVTAQTIIPGILEKEQEQLVVYGSIDFGKTVVTDKRYEELLSKTAKQLKIKPHKVVNQSGDTICLYSSVDCKGIVGNDNRTYILDLLRTFPPDLNYLCNGDDIQPQLSPELIKFGYPYQHRHMLATLRQELVEAFFDHRYETFLRLAAQEIQKVKSSVKIDGDDQ
;
A
#
# COMPACT_ATOMS: atom_id res chain seq x y z
N MET A 1 27.40 -15.36 4.77
CA MET A 1 26.84 -16.57 4.11
C MET A 1 25.35 -16.34 3.92
N ALA A 2 24.73 -16.86 2.85
CA ALA A 2 23.27 -16.74 2.68
C ALA A 2 22.56 -17.51 3.80
N ILE A 3 21.44 -16.98 4.29
CA ILE A 3 20.62 -17.67 5.31
C ILE A 3 19.86 -18.87 4.72
N ASN A 4 19.64 -18.84 3.40
CA ASN A 4 18.97 -19.86 2.60
C ASN A 4 19.90 -20.35 1.47
N PRO A 5 21.01 -21.05 1.78
CA PRO A 5 22.04 -21.38 0.80
C PRO A 5 21.57 -22.34 -0.31
N GLY A 6 20.48 -23.08 -0.10
CA GLY A 6 19.89 -23.97 -1.11
C GLY A 6 19.11 -23.25 -2.22
N GLU A 7 18.80 -21.96 -2.05
CA GLU A 7 18.08 -21.17 -3.04
C GLU A 7 19.03 -20.62 -4.12
N THR A 8 18.47 -20.29 -5.29
CA THR A 8 19.26 -19.72 -6.39
C THR A 8 19.87 -18.37 -5.99
N ARG A 9 20.95 -17.95 -6.65
CA ARG A 9 21.66 -16.70 -6.31
C ARG A 9 20.74 -15.46 -6.29
N LYS A 10 19.71 -15.41 -7.15
CA LYS A 10 18.72 -14.30 -7.18
C LYS A 10 17.76 -14.32 -5.99
N GLN A 11 17.59 -15.45 -5.33
CA GLN A 11 16.65 -15.69 -4.24
C GLN A 11 17.37 -15.79 -2.88
N GLN A 12 18.70 -15.73 -2.87
CA GLN A 12 19.48 -15.75 -1.65
C GLN A 12 19.28 -14.47 -0.85
N MET A 13 19.09 -14.66 0.45
CA MET A 13 18.93 -13.64 1.46
C MET A 13 20.14 -13.68 2.38
N PHE A 14 20.55 -12.52 2.90
CA PHE A 14 21.75 -12.39 3.70
C PHE A 14 21.45 -11.62 4.98
N ILE A 15 22.22 -11.91 6.03
CA ILE A 15 22.24 -11.10 7.24
C ILE A 15 23.67 -10.66 7.48
N TRP A 16 23.85 -9.36 7.71
CA TRP A 16 25.15 -8.78 8.02
C TRP A 16 24.95 -7.59 8.97
N ASN A 17 25.69 -7.57 10.09
CA ASN A 17 25.59 -6.50 11.11
C ASN A 17 24.13 -6.17 11.51
N ASN A 18 23.32 -7.19 11.79
CA ASN A 18 21.89 -7.06 12.15
C ASN A 18 21.00 -6.38 11.09
N MET A 19 21.46 -6.33 9.84
CA MET A 19 20.68 -5.93 8.69
C MET A 19 20.38 -7.14 7.82
N PHE A 20 19.12 -7.24 7.39
CA PHE A 20 18.65 -8.21 6.43
C PHE A 20 18.78 -7.65 5.01
N PHE A 21 19.27 -8.47 4.08
CA PHE A 21 19.46 -8.10 2.68
C PHE A 21 18.75 -9.09 1.77
N SER A 22 17.97 -8.57 0.83
CA SER A 22 17.32 -9.33 -0.24
C SER A 22 17.56 -8.67 -1.60
N LEU A 23 17.49 -9.47 -2.67
CA LEU A 23 17.63 -8.98 -4.03
C LEU A 23 16.26 -8.68 -4.64
N GLY A 24 16.16 -7.57 -5.36
CA GLY A 24 14.92 -7.11 -6.00
C GLY A 24 14.58 -7.84 -7.31
N PHE A 25 14.59 -9.17 -7.29
CA PHE A 25 14.17 -10.03 -8.41
C PHE A 25 12.79 -10.64 -8.16
N ASP A 26 12.15 -11.10 -9.23
CA ASP A 26 10.93 -11.88 -9.13
C ASP A 26 11.24 -13.28 -8.58
N VAL A 27 10.71 -13.57 -7.39
CA VAL A 27 10.97 -14.81 -6.66
C VAL A 27 9.73 -15.69 -6.80
N LYS A 28 9.92 -16.92 -7.31
CA LYS A 28 8.84 -17.92 -7.45
C LYS A 28 7.66 -17.41 -8.29
N ASP A 29 7.94 -16.64 -9.35
CA ASP A 29 6.93 -16.09 -10.27
C ASP A 29 5.86 -15.23 -9.58
N HIS A 30 6.17 -14.65 -8.41
CA HIS A 30 5.24 -13.83 -7.62
C HIS A 30 4.70 -12.64 -8.42
N TYR A 31 5.53 -12.04 -9.27
CA TYR A 31 5.17 -10.89 -10.11
C TYR A 31 4.99 -11.24 -11.59
N LYS A 32 4.96 -12.52 -11.96
CA LYS A 32 4.83 -12.97 -13.36
C LYS A 32 3.65 -12.31 -14.08
N HIS A 33 2.50 -12.26 -13.41
CA HIS A 33 1.28 -11.64 -13.94
C HIS A 33 1.29 -10.12 -13.87
N PHE A 34 2.32 -9.49 -13.28
CA PHE A 34 2.43 -8.04 -13.12
C PHE A 34 3.58 -7.42 -13.93
N GLY A 35 4.34 -8.22 -14.71
CA GLY A 35 5.51 -7.76 -15.48
C GLY A 35 6.84 -8.40 -15.05
N GLY A 36 6.81 -9.42 -14.20
CA GLY A 36 7.97 -10.23 -13.80
C GLY A 36 9.06 -9.39 -13.13
N GLU A 37 10.29 -9.49 -13.64
CA GLU A 37 11.46 -8.80 -13.09
C GLU A 37 11.31 -7.28 -13.06
N PHE A 38 10.64 -6.68 -14.05
CA PHE A 38 10.38 -5.23 -14.04
C PHE A 38 9.42 -4.83 -12.92
N ALA A 39 8.45 -5.69 -12.61
CA ALA A 39 7.51 -5.49 -11.53
C ALA A 39 8.20 -5.68 -10.17
N ALA A 40 9.03 -6.71 -10.00
CA ALA A 40 9.82 -6.89 -8.78
C ALA A 40 10.73 -5.68 -8.49
N TYR A 41 11.39 -5.17 -9.52
CA TYR A 41 12.19 -3.95 -9.42
C TYR A 41 11.35 -2.74 -8.97
N ALA A 42 10.18 -2.53 -9.57
CA ALA A 42 9.28 -1.44 -9.20
C ALA A 42 8.66 -1.61 -7.80
N ALA A 43 8.33 -2.85 -7.41
CA ALA A 43 7.71 -3.17 -6.12
C ALA A 43 8.56 -2.72 -4.95
N THR A 44 9.89 -2.92 -5.02
CA THR A 44 10.82 -2.45 -3.98
C THR A 44 10.75 -0.92 -3.79
N SER A 45 10.71 -0.14 -4.88
CA SER A 45 10.55 1.32 -4.80
C SER A 45 9.20 1.70 -4.17
N SER A 46 8.11 1.04 -4.57
CA SER A 46 6.78 1.31 -4.03
C SER A 46 6.69 0.96 -2.55
N ASP A 47 7.32 -0.13 -2.12
CA ASP A 47 7.43 -0.52 -0.72
C ASP A 47 8.18 0.55 0.10
N LEU A 48 9.34 1.02 -0.38
CA LEU A 48 10.08 2.10 0.28
C LEU A 48 9.27 3.40 0.37
N CYS A 49 8.48 3.74 -0.67
CA CYS A 49 7.55 4.87 -0.62
C CYS A 49 6.49 4.68 0.48
N GLY A 50 5.95 3.47 0.63
CA GLY A 50 5.02 3.12 1.71
C GLY A 50 5.67 3.22 3.09
N VAL A 51 6.87 2.65 3.26
CA VAL A 51 7.68 2.77 4.50
C VAL A 51 7.88 4.23 4.87
N ARG A 52 8.26 5.07 3.90
CA ARG A 52 8.44 6.51 4.09
C ARG A 52 7.13 7.18 4.53
N ALA A 53 6.02 6.85 3.87
CA ALA A 53 4.71 7.43 4.17
C ALA A 53 4.31 7.14 5.62
N TYR A 54 4.37 5.88 6.05
CA TYR A 54 4.07 5.50 7.44
C TYR A 54 5.05 6.10 8.45
N SER A 55 6.36 6.12 8.13
CA SER A 55 7.38 6.71 9.00
C SER A 55 7.18 8.22 9.21
N MET A 56 6.68 8.94 8.21
CA MET A 56 6.44 10.38 8.31
C MET A 56 5.23 10.73 9.18
N LEU A 57 4.26 9.82 9.34
CA LEU A 57 3.10 10.06 10.22
C LEU A 57 3.48 10.00 11.71
N ASP A 58 4.59 9.33 12.04
CA ASP A 58 5.07 9.12 13.41
C ASP A 58 3.96 8.66 14.38
N GLN A 59 3.14 7.70 13.92
CA GLN A 59 2.05 7.17 14.73
C GLN A 59 2.61 6.35 15.89
N ALA A 60 2.54 6.92 17.09
CA ALA A 60 2.97 6.26 18.32
C ALA A 60 2.40 4.83 18.42
N GLY A 61 3.29 3.87 18.67
CA GLY A 61 2.98 2.45 18.78
C GLY A 61 3.04 1.66 17.46
N LEU A 62 3.11 2.32 16.31
CA LEU A 62 3.26 1.69 15.00
C LEU A 62 4.65 1.96 14.43
N TYR A 63 5.38 0.90 14.09
CA TYR A 63 6.77 0.99 13.65
C TYR A 63 6.92 0.44 12.24
N THR A 64 7.82 1.04 11.47
CA THR A 64 8.28 0.49 10.19
C THR A 64 9.72 0.00 10.32
N LEU A 65 10.19 -0.78 9.35
CA LEU A 65 11.60 -1.16 9.29
C LEU A 65 12.44 -0.03 8.70
N GLY A 66 13.63 0.18 9.26
CA GLY A 66 14.66 0.98 8.61
C GLY A 66 15.00 0.31 7.29
N THR A 67 14.62 0.95 6.18
CA THR A 67 14.69 0.36 4.83
C THR A 67 15.54 1.25 3.93
N ALA A 68 16.48 0.64 3.21
CA ALA A 68 17.29 1.29 2.20
C ALA A 68 17.31 0.44 0.93
N ILE A 69 17.30 1.11 -0.23
CA ILE A 69 17.47 0.46 -1.53
C ILE A 69 18.81 0.89 -2.10
N VAL A 70 19.58 -0.09 -2.57
CA VAL A 70 20.90 0.12 -3.16
C VAL A 70 20.91 -0.49 -4.55
N ASP A 71 21.15 0.34 -5.57
CA ASP A 71 21.39 -0.11 -6.93
C ASP A 71 22.90 -0.18 -7.18
N TYR A 72 23.41 -1.38 -7.47
CA TYR A 72 24.83 -1.61 -7.70
C TYR A 72 25.06 -2.61 -8.83
N ARG A 73 25.74 -2.17 -9.89
CA ARG A 73 26.10 -3.00 -11.07
C ARG A 73 24.92 -3.78 -11.67
N GLY A 74 23.74 -3.14 -11.72
CA GLY A 74 22.52 -3.75 -12.26
C GLY A 74 21.77 -4.67 -11.29
N TYR A 75 22.24 -4.78 -10.03
CA TYR A 75 21.51 -5.44 -8.96
C TYR A 75 20.85 -4.40 -8.09
N ARG A 76 19.57 -4.62 -7.79
CA ARG A 76 18.87 -3.91 -6.73
C ARG A 76 18.90 -4.74 -5.46
N VAL A 77 19.33 -4.13 -4.36
CA VAL A 77 19.39 -4.74 -3.04
C VAL A 77 18.51 -3.94 -2.09
N THR A 78 17.60 -4.61 -1.40
CA THR A 78 16.86 -4.05 -0.28
C THR A 78 17.58 -4.42 1.01
N ALA A 79 17.90 -3.43 1.83
CA ALA A 79 18.49 -3.59 3.15
C ALA A 79 17.48 -3.14 4.21
N GLN A 80 17.15 -4.02 5.15
CA GLN A 80 16.13 -3.78 6.17
C GLN A 80 16.64 -4.12 7.58
N THR A 81 16.24 -3.33 8.57
CA THR A 81 16.42 -3.69 9.98
C THR A 81 15.62 -4.94 10.32
N ILE A 82 16.12 -5.76 11.24
CA ILE A 82 15.46 -7.03 11.62
C ILE A 82 14.51 -6.80 12.79
N ILE A 83 13.31 -7.38 12.72
CA ILE A 83 12.37 -7.40 13.85
C ILE A 83 12.94 -8.32 14.94
N PRO A 84 13.05 -7.87 16.20
CA PRO A 84 13.49 -8.72 17.31
C PRO A 84 12.60 -9.96 17.43
N GLY A 85 13.21 -11.15 17.45
CA GLY A 85 12.50 -12.44 17.57
C GLY A 85 12.16 -13.15 16.27
N ILE A 86 12.15 -12.45 15.12
CA ILE A 86 11.65 -13.01 13.85
C ILE A 86 12.43 -14.22 13.32
N LEU A 87 13.67 -14.40 13.77
CA LEU A 87 14.55 -15.50 13.34
C LEU A 87 14.58 -16.66 14.36
N GLU A 88 13.89 -16.53 15.49
CA GLU A 88 13.83 -17.55 16.53
C GLU A 88 12.83 -18.65 16.12
N LYS A 89 13.25 -19.91 16.18
CA LYS A 89 12.50 -21.07 15.62
C LYS A 89 11.18 -21.38 16.34
N GLU A 90 10.92 -20.78 17.50
CA GLU A 90 9.76 -21.11 18.36
C GLU A 90 8.51 -20.24 18.07
N GLN A 91 8.58 -19.30 17.12
CA GLN A 91 7.51 -18.34 16.84
C GLN A 91 6.79 -18.62 15.52
N GLU A 92 6.02 -19.71 15.47
CA GLU A 92 5.35 -20.15 14.24
C GLU A 92 4.19 -19.24 13.75
N GLN A 93 3.81 -18.17 14.47
CA GLN A 93 2.78 -17.23 14.01
C GLN A 93 3.11 -15.77 14.39
N LEU A 94 4.12 -15.21 13.71
CA LEU A 94 4.54 -13.82 13.88
C LEU A 94 3.57 -12.81 13.25
N VAL A 95 2.84 -13.21 12.20
CA VAL A 95 1.94 -12.32 11.47
C VAL A 95 0.56 -12.36 12.10
N VAL A 96 0.14 -11.23 12.67
CA VAL A 96 -1.16 -11.06 13.37
C VAL A 96 -2.12 -10.12 12.63
N TYR A 97 -1.68 -9.53 11.51
CA TYR A 97 -2.51 -8.69 10.67
C TYR A 97 -2.13 -8.85 9.19
N GLY A 98 -3.14 -8.95 8.32
CA GLY A 98 -2.99 -9.13 6.88
C GLY A 98 -2.95 -10.61 6.45
N SER A 99 -2.20 -10.92 5.38
CA SER A 99 -2.11 -12.26 4.82
C SER A 99 -0.68 -12.64 4.42
N ILE A 100 -0.35 -13.92 4.54
CA ILE A 100 0.92 -14.51 4.09
C ILE A 100 0.76 -15.44 2.87
N ASP A 101 -0.47 -15.74 2.48
CA ASP A 101 -0.81 -16.78 1.50
C ASP A 101 -1.74 -16.26 0.39
N PHE A 102 -1.65 -14.96 0.09
CA PHE A 102 -2.41 -14.28 -0.96
C PHE A 102 -3.91 -14.20 -0.69
N GLY A 103 -4.28 -13.90 0.54
CA GLY A 103 -5.66 -13.67 0.97
C GLY A 103 -6.45 -14.95 1.24
N LYS A 104 -5.82 -16.13 1.22
CA LYS A 104 -6.51 -17.37 1.58
C LYS A 104 -6.85 -17.38 3.07
N THR A 105 -5.87 -17.06 3.88
CA THR A 105 -6.03 -16.71 5.29
C THR A 105 -5.78 -15.22 5.44
N VAL A 106 -6.68 -14.56 6.15
CA VAL A 106 -6.55 -13.16 6.53
C VAL A 106 -6.72 -13.11 8.03
N VAL A 107 -5.84 -12.39 8.70
CA VAL A 107 -5.88 -12.20 10.15
C VAL A 107 -5.92 -10.72 10.47
N THR A 108 -6.47 -10.40 11.63
CA THR A 108 -6.48 -9.03 12.17
C THR A 108 -6.37 -9.08 13.69
N ASP A 109 -5.83 -8.01 14.26
CA ASP A 109 -5.61 -7.86 15.69
C ASP A 109 -6.07 -6.46 16.11
N LYS A 110 -6.70 -6.35 17.28
CA LYS A 110 -7.26 -5.09 17.79
C LYS A 110 -6.22 -3.96 17.85
N ARG A 111 -4.96 -4.29 18.16
CA ARG A 111 -3.85 -3.32 18.19
C ARG A 111 -3.67 -2.66 16.82
N TYR A 112 -3.73 -3.45 15.75
CA TYR A 112 -3.61 -2.93 14.39
C TYR A 112 -4.85 -2.15 13.96
N GLU A 113 -6.06 -2.56 14.36
CA GLU A 113 -7.27 -1.78 14.10
C GLU A 113 -7.17 -0.37 14.73
N GLU A 114 -6.76 -0.27 15.99
CA GLU A 114 -6.60 1.00 16.69
C GLU A 114 -5.48 1.88 16.09
N LEU A 115 -4.33 1.29 15.75
CA LEU A 115 -3.20 2.02 15.19
C LEU A 115 -3.47 2.43 13.74
N LEU A 116 -3.94 1.51 12.90
CA LEU A 116 -4.12 1.74 11.48
C LEU A 116 -5.37 2.55 11.14
N SER A 117 -6.42 2.54 11.97
CA SER A 117 -7.56 3.44 11.76
C SER A 117 -7.15 4.92 11.76
N LYS A 118 -6.14 5.28 12.58
CA LYS A 118 -5.57 6.63 12.63
C LYS A 118 -4.71 6.93 11.41
N THR A 119 -3.81 6.03 11.03
CA THR A 119 -2.94 6.24 9.86
C THR A 119 -3.70 6.21 8.56
N ALA A 120 -4.69 5.32 8.42
CA ALA A 120 -5.53 5.19 7.22
C ALA A 120 -6.23 6.51 6.90
N LYS A 121 -6.74 7.22 7.92
CA LYS A 121 -7.35 8.54 7.72
C LYS A 121 -6.36 9.58 7.17
N GLN A 122 -5.11 9.55 7.63
CA GLN A 122 -4.07 10.48 7.20
C GLN A 122 -3.60 10.16 5.78
N LEU A 123 -3.35 8.88 5.50
CA LEU A 123 -2.96 8.37 4.18
C LEU A 123 -4.12 8.29 3.18
N LYS A 124 -5.32 8.72 3.57
CA LYS A 124 -6.54 8.65 2.76
C LYS A 124 -6.91 7.23 2.29
N ILE A 125 -6.52 6.23 3.07
CA ILE A 125 -6.86 4.83 2.84
C ILE A 125 -8.27 4.58 3.40
N LYS A 126 -9.13 4.02 2.56
CA LYS A 126 -10.49 3.63 2.96
C LYS A 126 -10.45 2.24 3.63
N PRO A 127 -10.98 2.08 4.84
CA PRO A 127 -11.18 0.75 5.43
C PRO A 127 -12.07 -0.09 4.53
N HIS A 128 -11.72 -1.37 4.37
CA HIS A 128 -12.41 -2.26 3.46
C HIS A 128 -12.53 -3.67 4.03
N LYS A 129 -13.52 -4.40 3.53
CA LYS A 129 -13.80 -5.77 3.94
C LYS A 129 -13.18 -6.73 2.93
N VAL A 130 -12.45 -7.72 3.42
CA VAL A 130 -11.88 -8.83 2.65
C VAL A 130 -12.59 -10.11 3.07
N VAL A 131 -12.96 -10.93 2.10
CA VAL A 131 -13.52 -12.27 2.34
C VAL A 131 -12.41 -13.29 2.12
N ASN A 132 -12.08 -14.05 3.16
CA ASN A 132 -11.05 -15.10 3.08
C ASN A 132 -11.62 -16.37 2.41
N GLN A 133 -10.79 -17.41 2.21
CA GLN A 133 -11.25 -18.67 1.60
C GLN A 133 -12.29 -19.43 2.44
N SER A 134 -12.30 -19.21 3.76
CA SER A 134 -13.27 -19.81 4.68
C SER A 134 -14.62 -19.09 4.68
N GLY A 135 -14.74 -17.95 3.99
CA GLY A 135 -15.94 -17.12 3.94
C GLY A 135 -16.03 -16.06 5.04
N ASP A 136 -15.03 -15.95 5.92
CA ASP A 136 -15.00 -14.93 6.95
C ASP A 136 -14.74 -13.56 6.35
N THR A 137 -15.50 -12.57 6.82
CA THR A 137 -15.36 -11.19 6.40
C THR A 137 -14.56 -10.40 7.43
N ILE A 138 -13.38 -9.93 7.05
CA ILE A 138 -12.44 -9.22 7.92
C ILE A 138 -12.28 -7.78 7.45
N CYS A 139 -12.33 -6.83 8.38
CA CYS A 139 -12.09 -5.42 8.08
C CYS A 139 -10.59 -5.11 8.19
N LEU A 140 -10.02 -4.51 7.14
CA LEU A 140 -8.62 -4.07 7.09
C LEU A 140 -8.54 -2.56 6.86
N TYR A 141 -7.45 -1.98 7.33
CA TYR A 141 -7.15 -0.53 7.26
C TYR A 141 -5.93 -0.23 6.37
N SER A 142 -5.38 -1.26 5.72
CA SER A 142 -4.28 -1.22 4.75
C SER A 142 -4.48 -2.34 3.72
N SER A 143 -3.58 -2.50 2.76
CA SER A 143 -3.62 -3.63 1.82
C SER A 143 -3.64 -4.98 2.56
N VAL A 144 -4.33 -5.97 1.98
CA VAL A 144 -4.30 -7.38 2.42
C VAL A 144 -2.88 -7.98 2.37
N ASP A 145 -2.04 -7.44 1.46
CA ASP A 145 -0.65 -7.86 1.31
C ASP A 145 0.24 -7.36 2.46
N CYS A 146 -0.19 -6.33 3.20
CA CYS A 146 0.58 -5.80 4.32
C CYS A 146 0.63 -6.81 5.46
N LYS A 147 1.77 -6.90 6.13
CA LYS A 147 1.94 -7.80 7.28
C LYS A 147 2.12 -7.00 8.55
N GLY A 148 1.37 -7.36 9.58
CA GLY A 148 1.57 -6.87 10.93
C GLY A 148 2.27 -7.92 11.79
N ILE A 149 3.42 -7.57 12.37
CA ILE A 149 4.21 -8.42 13.25
C ILE A 149 4.46 -7.72 14.59
N VAL A 150 4.34 -8.46 15.68
CA VAL A 150 4.71 -7.97 17.02
C VAL A 150 6.06 -8.57 17.39
N GLY A 151 7.07 -7.73 17.56
CA GLY A 151 8.42 -8.17 17.93
C GLY A 151 8.53 -8.57 19.40
N ASN A 152 9.62 -9.26 19.75
CA ASN A 152 9.94 -9.65 21.14
C ASN A 152 10.17 -8.44 22.06
N ASP A 153 10.40 -7.26 21.49
CA ASP A 153 10.47 -5.99 22.20
C ASP A 153 9.08 -5.36 22.46
N ASN A 154 8.00 -6.11 22.16
CA ASN A 154 6.60 -5.70 22.25
C ASN A 154 6.23 -4.53 21.32
N ARG A 155 7.04 -4.24 20.29
CA ARG A 155 6.70 -3.23 19.28
C ARG A 155 5.89 -3.83 18.15
N THR A 156 5.00 -3.01 17.59
CA THR A 156 4.07 -3.39 16.53
C THR A 156 4.58 -2.88 15.18
N TYR A 157 5.03 -3.79 14.33
CA TYR A 157 5.65 -3.49 13.04
C TYR A 157 4.67 -3.69 11.89
N ILE A 158 4.68 -2.79 10.91
CA ILE A 158 3.96 -2.97 9.64
C ILE A 158 4.96 -3.06 8.47
N LEU A 159 4.73 -4.04 7.59
CA LEU A 159 5.60 -4.38 6.48
C LEU A 159 4.79 -4.64 5.20
N ASP A 160 5.49 -4.87 4.10
CA ASP A 160 4.92 -5.17 2.78
C ASP A 160 3.94 -4.09 2.32
N LEU A 161 4.46 -2.86 2.21
CA LEU A 161 3.73 -1.61 2.02
C LEU A 161 3.60 -1.21 0.54
N LEU A 162 3.87 -2.13 -0.40
CA LEU A 162 3.91 -1.82 -1.85
C LEU A 162 2.60 -1.20 -2.38
N ARG A 163 1.45 -1.57 -1.80
CA ARG A 163 0.11 -1.08 -2.19
C ARG A 163 -0.44 -0.01 -1.23
N THR A 164 0.44 0.77 -0.61
CA THR A 164 0.03 1.89 0.25
C THR A 164 -0.70 2.97 -0.56
N PHE A 165 -0.22 3.22 -1.78
CA PHE A 165 -0.80 4.21 -2.68
C PHE A 165 -1.68 3.57 -3.75
N PRO A 166 -2.73 4.27 -4.22
CA PRO A 166 -3.68 3.71 -5.17
C PRO A 166 -2.99 3.39 -6.51
N PRO A 167 -3.34 2.26 -7.15
CA PRO A 167 -2.81 1.92 -8.46
C PRO A 167 -3.24 2.94 -9.51
N ASP A 168 -2.38 3.20 -10.47
CA ASP A 168 -2.69 4.05 -11.61
C ASP A 168 -3.32 3.21 -12.73
N LEU A 169 -4.64 3.39 -12.91
CA LEU A 169 -5.42 2.67 -13.92
C LEU A 169 -4.94 2.93 -15.35
N ASN A 170 -4.23 4.04 -15.60
CA ASN A 170 -3.71 4.38 -16.92
C ASN A 170 -2.60 3.44 -17.40
N TYR A 171 -2.03 2.64 -16.49
CA TYR A 171 -0.94 1.69 -16.75
C TYR A 171 -1.32 0.24 -16.38
N LEU A 172 -2.60 -0.01 -16.07
CA LEU A 172 -3.11 -1.35 -15.82
C LEU A 172 -3.62 -1.96 -17.13
N CYS A 173 -2.78 -2.77 -17.77
CA CYS A 173 -3.15 -3.56 -18.95
C CYS A 173 -3.54 -4.98 -18.54
N ASN A 174 -4.55 -5.13 -17.68
CA ASN A 174 -5.22 -6.41 -17.51
C ASN A 174 -6.35 -6.50 -18.54
N GLY A 175 -6.59 -7.70 -19.08
CA GLY A 175 -7.55 -7.97 -20.15
C GLY A 175 -8.94 -7.36 -19.91
N ASP A 176 -9.75 -7.38 -20.97
CA ASP A 176 -10.98 -6.60 -21.22
C ASP A 176 -11.99 -6.41 -20.07
N ASP A 177 -11.90 -7.17 -18.97
CA ASP A 177 -12.89 -7.23 -17.90
C ASP A 177 -12.77 -6.12 -16.82
N ILE A 178 -11.65 -5.39 -16.73
CA ILE A 178 -11.41 -4.40 -15.63
C ILE A 178 -11.06 -2.99 -16.16
N GLN A 179 -11.05 -2.77 -17.47
CA GLN A 179 -10.67 -1.46 -18.00
C GLN A 179 -11.75 -0.40 -17.71
N PRO A 180 -11.40 0.73 -17.07
CA PRO A 180 -12.33 1.85 -17.00
C PRO A 180 -12.65 2.33 -18.42
N GLN A 181 -13.92 2.69 -18.68
CA GLN A 181 -14.25 3.37 -19.93
C GLN A 181 -13.50 4.69 -19.98
N LEU A 182 -12.49 4.74 -20.84
CA LEU A 182 -11.68 5.94 -21.04
C LEU A 182 -12.48 6.98 -21.81
N SER A 183 -12.31 8.25 -21.43
CA SER A 183 -12.91 9.34 -22.17
C SER A 183 -12.27 9.46 -23.57
N PRO A 184 -12.98 10.03 -24.57
CA PRO A 184 -12.44 10.24 -25.91
C PRO A 184 -11.11 11.03 -25.91
N GLU A 185 -10.94 11.94 -24.97
CA GLU A 185 -9.72 12.73 -24.78
C GLU A 185 -8.57 11.83 -24.35
N LEU A 186 -8.78 10.94 -23.38
CA LEU A 186 -7.74 10.02 -22.90
C LEU A 186 -7.31 9.05 -24.00
N ILE A 187 -8.25 8.54 -24.79
CA ILE A 187 -7.96 7.69 -25.95
C ILE A 187 -7.10 8.47 -26.97
N LYS A 188 -7.45 9.74 -27.24
CA LYS A 188 -6.68 10.62 -28.13
C LYS A 188 -5.26 10.86 -27.62
N PHE A 189 -5.03 10.87 -26.31
CA PHE A 189 -3.70 10.98 -25.70
C PHE A 189 -2.93 9.65 -25.62
N GLY A 190 -3.52 8.55 -26.07
CA GLY A 190 -2.86 7.24 -26.16
C GLY A 190 -2.99 6.35 -24.93
N TYR A 191 -3.97 6.61 -24.06
CA TYR A 191 -4.25 5.75 -22.90
C TYR A 191 -5.10 4.52 -23.27
N PRO A 192 -4.98 3.39 -22.52
CA PRO A 192 -3.98 3.18 -21.47
C PRO A 192 -2.59 2.94 -22.07
N TYR A 193 -1.54 3.40 -21.39
CA TYR A 193 -0.18 3.19 -21.87
C TYR A 193 0.29 1.77 -21.59
N GLN A 194 0.95 1.14 -22.58
CA GLN A 194 1.67 -0.10 -22.35
C GLN A 194 2.93 0.16 -21.52
N HIS A 195 3.00 -0.45 -20.35
CA HIS A 195 4.14 -0.36 -19.44
C HIS A 195 4.75 -1.75 -19.22
N ARG A 196 6.06 -1.80 -18.92
CA ARG A 196 6.79 -3.05 -18.63
C ARG A 196 6.30 -3.79 -17.37
N HIS A 197 5.51 -3.14 -16.54
CA HIS A 197 4.91 -3.69 -15.33
C HIS A 197 3.61 -2.98 -14.99
N MET A 198 2.79 -3.59 -14.15
CA MET A 198 1.42 -3.16 -13.80
C MET A 198 1.30 -2.74 -12.33
N LEU A 199 2.40 -2.24 -11.77
CA LEU A 199 2.52 -1.77 -10.38
C LEU A 199 2.69 -0.24 -10.29
N ALA A 200 2.29 0.48 -11.34
CA ALA A 200 2.26 1.94 -11.29
C ALA A 200 1.23 2.38 -10.23
N THR A 201 1.62 3.36 -9.41
CA THR A 201 0.77 3.92 -8.35
C THR A 201 0.79 5.43 -8.45
N LEU A 202 -0.31 6.06 -8.03
CA LEU A 202 -0.36 7.52 -7.92
C LEU A 202 0.54 7.95 -6.77
N ARG A 203 1.34 8.99 -7.01
CA ARG A 203 2.20 9.52 -5.95
C ARG A 203 1.37 10.18 -4.85
N GLN A 204 1.92 10.19 -3.63
CA GLN A 204 1.30 10.83 -2.46
C GLN A 204 0.88 12.27 -2.75
N GLU A 205 1.75 13.06 -3.39
CA GLU A 205 1.49 14.48 -3.65
C GLU A 205 0.28 14.69 -4.57
N LEU A 206 0.05 13.77 -5.52
CA LEU A 206 -1.12 13.82 -6.39
C LEU A 206 -2.40 13.43 -5.63
N VAL A 207 -2.31 12.44 -4.74
CA VAL A 207 -3.43 12.05 -3.88
C VAL A 207 -3.82 13.22 -2.97
N GLU A 208 -2.85 13.85 -2.31
CA GLU A 208 -3.07 15.02 -1.45
C GLU A 208 -3.71 16.18 -2.23
N ALA A 209 -3.12 16.57 -3.36
CA ALA A 209 -3.65 17.63 -4.21
C ALA A 209 -5.08 17.34 -4.71
N PHE A 210 -5.39 16.08 -5.02
CA PHE A 210 -6.75 15.68 -5.38
C PHE A 210 -7.72 15.89 -4.22
N PHE A 211 -7.37 15.44 -3.01
CA PHE A 211 -8.22 15.60 -1.84
C PHE A 211 -8.48 17.08 -1.52
N ASP A 212 -7.44 17.91 -1.57
CA ASP A 212 -7.56 19.35 -1.35
C ASP A 212 -8.49 20.00 -2.38
N HIS A 213 -8.29 19.70 -3.67
CA HIS A 213 -9.15 20.20 -4.75
C HIS A 213 -10.62 19.77 -4.59
N ARG A 214 -10.87 18.51 -4.21
CA ARG A 214 -12.24 17.99 -3.98
C ARG A 214 -12.88 18.64 -2.77
N TYR A 215 -12.11 18.88 -1.71
CA TYR A 215 -12.58 19.56 -0.51
C TYR A 215 -12.95 21.02 -0.79
N GLU A 216 -12.09 21.77 -1.46
CA GLU A 216 -12.37 23.15 -1.89
C GLU A 216 -13.61 23.23 -2.79
N THR A 217 -13.71 22.32 -3.76
CA THR A 217 -14.86 22.25 -4.66
C THR A 217 -16.15 21.99 -3.87
N PHE A 218 -16.11 21.06 -2.91
CA PHE A 218 -17.25 20.79 -2.03
C PHE A 218 -17.66 22.01 -1.21
N LEU A 219 -16.72 22.70 -0.57
CA LEU A 219 -17.00 23.91 0.21
C LEU A 219 -17.63 25.01 -0.64
N ARG A 220 -17.12 25.22 -1.85
CA ARG A 220 -17.66 26.20 -2.80
C ARG A 220 -19.10 25.87 -3.19
N LEU A 221 -19.38 24.61 -3.52
CA LEU A 221 -20.73 24.16 -3.90
C LEU A 221 -21.69 24.24 -2.70
N ALA A 222 -21.26 23.80 -1.52
CA ALA A 222 -22.07 23.87 -0.30
C ALA A 222 -22.42 25.33 0.07
N ALA A 223 -21.46 26.25 -0.04
CA ALA A 223 -21.69 27.67 0.19
C ALA A 223 -22.71 28.26 -0.80
N GLN A 224 -22.64 27.88 -2.09
CA GLN A 224 -23.61 28.30 -3.09
C GLN A 224 -25.03 27.78 -2.79
N GLU A 225 -25.16 26.51 -2.40
CA GLU A 225 -26.46 25.94 -2.04
C GLU A 225 -27.05 26.58 -0.78
N ILE A 226 -26.23 26.84 0.25
CA ILE A 226 -26.67 27.57 1.45
C ILE A 226 -27.13 28.99 1.11
N GLN A 227 -26.44 29.67 0.19
CA GLN A 227 -26.86 31.01 -0.28
C GLN A 227 -28.20 30.95 -1.02
N LYS A 228 -28.39 29.97 -1.91
CA LYS A 228 -29.66 29.76 -2.63
C LYS A 228 -30.83 29.54 -1.67
N VAL A 229 -30.65 28.66 -0.68
CA VAL A 229 -31.68 28.40 0.34
C VAL A 229 -31.98 29.66 1.17
N LYS A 230 -30.97 30.45 1.54
CA LYS A 230 -31.20 31.72 2.25
C LYS A 230 -31.94 32.74 1.40
N SER A 231 -31.69 32.81 0.10
CA SER A 231 -32.42 33.70 -0.80
C SER A 231 -33.87 33.25 -1.02
N SER A 232 -34.16 31.95 -1.11
CA SER A 232 -35.53 31.46 -1.27
C SER A 232 -36.37 31.67 -0.02
N VAL A 233 -35.80 31.45 1.17
CA VAL A 233 -36.51 31.67 2.46
C VAL A 233 -36.82 33.15 2.72
N LYS A 234 -36.02 34.08 2.18
CA LYS A 234 -36.31 35.51 2.27
C LYS A 234 -37.46 35.95 1.36
N ILE A 235 -37.66 35.29 0.23
CA ILE A 235 -38.72 35.64 -0.73
C ILE A 235 -40.09 35.21 -0.18
N ASP A 236 -40.18 34.05 0.49
CA ASP A 236 -41.44 33.57 1.08
C ASP A 236 -41.85 34.29 2.40
N GLY A 237 -40.95 35.10 2.98
CA GLY A 237 -41.18 35.80 4.25
C GLY A 237 -41.66 37.25 4.12
N ASP A 238 -41.54 37.86 2.94
CA ASP A 238 -41.92 39.26 2.67
C ASP A 238 -43.33 39.40 2.04
N ASP A 239 -44.06 38.28 1.84
CA ASP A 239 -45.42 38.22 1.29
C ASP A 239 -46.54 38.11 2.37
N GLN A 240 -46.27 38.49 3.63
CA GLN A 240 -47.26 38.63 4.72
C GLN A 240 -47.26 40.03 5.32
#